data_AF-A0A239V7V3-F1
#
_entry.id   AF-A0A239V7V3-F1
#
_cell.length_a   1.000
_cell.length_b   1.000
_cell.length_c   1.000
_cell.angle_alpha   90.00
_cell.angle_beta   90.00
_cell.angle_gamma   90.00
#
_symmetry.space_group_name_H-M   'P 1'
#
loop_
_entity.id
_entity.type
_entity.pdbx_description
1 polymer ?
#
loop_
_entity_poly.entity_id
_entity_poly.type
_entity_poly.pdbx_seq_one_letter_code
_entity_poly.pdbx_strand_id
1 'polypeptide(L)' 'MNSYSCGNIDIAPGASTTCLAPVYTLTSSDITNSTTITNTATATAITYRGDIITGQDTNTTNLATAPAPP' A
#
# COMPACT_ATOMS: atom_id res chain seq x y z
N MET A 1 -6.23 -10.71 -3.12
CA MET A 1 -5.57 -9.48 -3.62
C MET A 1 -6.65 -8.44 -3.77
N ASN A 2 -6.74 -7.49 -2.85
CA ASN A 2 -7.76 -6.44 -2.92
C ASN A 2 -7.24 -5.35 -3.85
N SER A 3 -7.71 -5.33 -5.10
CA SER A 3 -7.42 -4.24 -6.03
C SER A 3 -8.16 -3.00 -5.56
N TYR A 4 -7.41 -1.96 -5.20
CA TYR A 4 -7.98 -0.65 -4.86
C TYR A 4 -7.88 0.28 -6.06
N SER A 5 -9.02 0.86 -6.47
CA SER A 5 -9.06 1.81 -7.59
C SER A 5 -8.84 3.23 -7.08
N CYS A 6 -7.78 3.88 -7.57
CA CYS A 6 -7.46 5.25 -7.23
C CYS A 6 -8.29 6.25 -8.03
N GLY A 7 -9.58 6.41 -7.72
CA GLY A 7 -10.42 7.49 -8.26
C GLY A 7 -10.27 7.78 -9.76
N ASN A 8 -10.43 9.04 -10.16
CA ASN A 8 -10.18 9.48 -11.54
C ASN A 8 -8.67 9.73 -11.74
N ILE A 9 -8.08 9.02 -12.70
CA ILE A 9 -6.62 8.89 -12.92
C ILE A 9 -6.15 9.51 -14.24
N ASP A 10 -6.89 10.49 -14.77
CA ASP A 10 -6.39 11.31 -15.89
C ASP A 10 -5.29 12.25 -15.39
N ILE A 11 -4.05 11.77 -15.44
CA ILE A 11 -2.86 12.50 -15.02
C ILE A 11 -2.16 13.01 -16.30
N ALA A 12 -1.95 14.32 -16.38
CA ALA A 12 -1.17 14.91 -17.46
C ALA A 12 0.30 14.43 -17.42
N PRO A 13 1.05 14.49 -18.53
CA PRO A 13 2.47 14.16 -18.53
C PRO A 13 3.25 14.96 -17.48
N GLY A 14 3.95 14.24 -16.59
CA GLY A 14 4.75 14.84 -15.51
C GLY A 14 3.98 15.18 -14.22
N ALA A 15 2.66 15.00 -14.18
CA ALA A 15 1.89 15.14 -12.95
C ALA A 15 1.94 13.85 -12.10
N SER A 16 1.69 13.99 -10.80
CA SER A 16 1.59 12.88 -9.83
C SER A 16 0.22 12.89 -9.16
N THR A 17 -0.23 11.71 -8.73
CA THR A 17 -1.44 11.56 -7.91
C THR A 17 -1.12 10.75 -6.67
N THR A 18 -1.88 10.97 -5.60
CA THR A 18 -1.76 10.19 -4.37
C THR A 18 -2.99 9.29 -4.21
N CYS A 19 -2.75 7.99 -4.24
CA CYS A 19 -3.74 6.97 -3.96
C CYS A 19 -3.83 6.69 -2.46
N LEU A 20 -5.00 6.90 -1.84
CA LEU A 20 -5.24 6.54 -0.44
C LEU A 20 -6.06 5.26 -0.37
N ALA A 21 -5.45 4.16 0.08
CA ALA A 21 -6.16 2.92 0.41
C ALA A 21 -7.03 3.11 1.68
N PRO A 22 -8.12 2.35 1.85
CA PRO A 22 -8.94 2.40 3.06
C PRO A 22 -8.11 2.00 4.29
N VAL A 23 -8.48 2.57 5.44
CA VAL A 23 -7.83 2.26 6.72
C VAL A 23 -8.02 0.78 7.04
N TYR A 24 -6.91 0.07 7.25
CA TYR A 24 -6.92 -1.30 7.76
C TYR A 24 -6.78 -1.28 9.28
N THR A 25 -7.84 -1.68 9.98
CA THR A 25 -7.84 -1.79 11.44
C THR A 25 -7.12 -3.07 11.86
N LEU A 26 -5.96 -2.93 12.51
CA LEU A 26 -5.20 -4.07 13.01
C LEU A 26 -5.95 -4.76 14.15
N THR A 27 -6.01 -6.09 14.11
CA THR A 27 -6.62 -6.92 15.15
C THR A 27 -5.56 -7.58 16.03
N SER A 28 -5.95 -8.04 17.21
CA SER A 28 -5.02 -8.73 18.13
C SER A 28 -4.35 -9.95 17.48
N SER A 29 -5.00 -10.63 16.53
CA SER A 29 -4.40 -11.74 15.78
C SER A 29 -3.30 -11.30 14.82
N ASP A 30 -3.36 -10.08 14.29
CA ASP A 30 -2.29 -9.53 13.45
C ASP A 30 -1.03 -9.24 14.28
N ILE A 31 -1.24 -8.77 15.52
CA ILE A 31 -0.17 -8.40 16.47
C ILE A 31 0.52 -9.64 17.05
N THR A 32 -0.22 -10.73 17.29
CA THR A 32 0.36 -11.96 17.86
C THR A 32 1.18 -12.78 16.86
N ASN A 33 0.92 -12.62 15.56
CA ASN A 33 1.58 -13.42 14.51
C ASN A 33 2.70 -12.68 13.79
N SER A 34 2.84 -11.37 13.99
CA SER A 34 3.88 -10.59 13.30
C SER A 34 4.34 -9.39 14.12
N THR A 35 5.65 -9.16 14.16
CA THR A 35 6.29 -7.98 14.76
C THR A 35 6.29 -6.79 13.79
N THR A 36 5.98 -7.01 12.52
CA THR A 36 6.03 -6.00 11.45
C THR A 36 4.87 -6.17 10.47
N ILE A 37 4.26 -5.06 10.05
CA ILE A 37 3.28 -5.04 8.97
C ILE A 37 3.88 -4.28 7.79
N THR A 38 4.03 -4.97 6.65
CA THR A 38 4.48 -4.36 5.40
C THR A 38 3.30 -4.16 4.47
N ASN A 39 3.09 -2.91 4.06
CA ASN A 39 2.13 -2.54 3.03
C ASN A 39 2.88 -2.33 1.71
N THR A 40 2.51 -3.08 0.68
CA THR A 40 3.09 -2.96 -0.66
C THR A 40 2.02 -2.45 -1.63
N ALA A 41 2.23 -1.26 -2.17
CA ALA A 41 1.40 -0.68 -3.22
C ALA A 41 2.05 -0.91 -4.58
N THR A 42 1.28 -1.36 -5.56
CA THR A 42 1.74 -1.53 -6.96
C THR A 42 0.81 -0.76 -7.88
N ALA A 43 1.37 0.19 -8.62
CA ALA A 43 0.69 0.96 -9.64
C ALA A 43 1.08 0.44 -11.03
N THR A 44 0.11 0.38 -11.95
CA THR A 44 0.31 -0.04 -13.34
C THR A 44 -0.24 1.02 -14.28
N ALA A 45 0.50 1.38 -15.33
CA ALA A 45 0.05 2.31 -16.35
C ALA A 45 0.37 1.80 -17.76
N ILE A 46 -0.40 2.26 -18.74
CA ILE A 46 -0.20 1.98 -20.16
C ILE A 46 0.28 3.26 -20.83
N THR A 47 1.42 3.22 -21.52
CA THR A 47 1.97 4.38 -22.23
C THR A 47 1.19 4.65 -23.52
N TYR A 48 1.37 5.84 -24.11
CA TYR A 48 0.79 6.17 -25.41
C TYR A 48 1.25 5.24 -26.56
N ARG A 49 2.34 4.48 -26.36
CA ARG A 49 2.84 3.47 -27.32
C ARG A 49 2.26 2.07 -27.06
N GLY A 50 1.47 1.91 -25.99
CA GLY A 50 0.90 0.62 -25.58
C GLY A 50 1.77 -0.17 -24.61
N ASP A 51 2.90 0.38 -24.14
CA ASP A 51 3.78 -0.31 -23.20
C ASP A 51 3.16 -0.32 -21.80
N ILE A 52 3.29 -1.44 -21.07
CA ILE A 52 2.89 -1.51 -19.65
C ILE A 52 4.09 -1.12 -18.79
N ILE A 53 3.90 -0.13 -17.93
CA ILE A 53 4.88 0.27 -16.91
C ILE A 53 4.32 0.02 -15.52
N THR A 54 5.21 -0.34 -14.59
CA THR A 54 4.85 -0.62 -13.20
C THR A 54 5.67 0.25 -12.26
N GLY A 55 5.03 0.73 -11.20
CA GLY A 55 5.67 1.44 -10.08
C GLY A 55 5.31 0.72 -8.78
N GLN A 56 6.27 0.60 -7.87
CA GLN A 56 6.05 -0.04 -6.58
C GLN A 56 6.49 0.89 -5.46
N ASP A 57 5.69 0.94 -4.41
CA ASP A 57 6.03 1.62 -3.16
C ASP A 57 5.73 0.70 -1.98
N THR A 58 6.55 0.76 -0.93
CA THR A 58 6.43 -0.09 0.24
C THR A 58 6.59 0.72 1.51
N ASN A 59 5.65 0.54 2.45
CA ASN A 59 5.73 1.12 3.78
C ASN A 59 5.66 0.03 4.85
N THR A 60 6.62 0.02 5.76
CA THR A 60 6.71 -0.98 6.85
C THR A 60 6.48 -0.29 8.19
N THR A 61 5.50 -0.77 8.94
CA THR A 61 5.23 -0.32 10.30
C THR A 61 5.63 -1.41 11.28
N ASN A 62 6.48 -1.06 12.25
CA ASN A 62 6.82 -1.94 13.36
C ASN A 62 5.69 -1.91 14.39
N LEU A 63 5.21 -3.10 14.77
CA LEU A 63 4.28 -3.24 15.87
C LEU A 63 5.08 -3.25 17.16
N ALA A 64 4.77 -2.35 18.10
CA ALA A 64 5.32 -2.45 19.44
C ALA A 64 4.77 -3.73 20.08
N THR A 65 5.65 -4.64 20.50
CA THR A 65 5.24 -5.78 21.33
C THR A 65 4.70 -5.24 22.65
N ALA A 66 3.58 -5.80 23.12
CA ALA A 66 3.10 -5.50 24.47
C ALA A 66 4.23 -5.78 25.49
N PRO A 67 4.37 -4.96 26.56
CA PRO A 67 5.32 -5.25 27.63
C PRO A 67 5.08 -6.67 28.16
N ALA A 68 6.15 -7.43 28.38
CA ALA A 68 6.05 -8.75 29.01
C ALA A 68 5.37 -8.61 30.39
N PRO A 69 4.47 -9.54 30.78
CA PRO A 69 3.92 -9.56 32.13
C PRO A 69 5.05 -9.67 33.17
N PRO A 70 4.88 -9.06 34.37
CA PRO A 70 5.89 -9.09 35.43
C PRO A 70 6.14 -10.50 35.99
#